data_AF-A0A963E0L9-F1
#
_entry.id   AF-A0A963E0L9-F1
#
_cell.length_a   1.000
_cell.length_b   1.000
_cell.length_c   1.000
_cell.angle_alpha   90.00
_cell.angle_beta   90.00
_cell.angle_gamma   90.00
#
_symmetry.space_group_name_H-M   'P 1'
#
loop_
_entity.id
_entity.type
_entity.pdbx_description
1 polymer ?
#
loop_
_entity_poly.entity_id
_entity_poly.type
_entity_poly.pdbx_seq_one_letter_code
_entity_poly.pdbx_strand_id
1 'polypeptide(L)'
;MRLDADAGIEPAVLLEILGQAPIVFHRIFVDITGSVTAALWLSYALYALEERRAGDDAWFSKSQDEWQRDTGLTRREQETARKRLRALELLEERRGMNLPLTFRVDCLRLLALIEAQAHGVHGSKSMVGR
;
A
#
# COMPACT_ATOMS: atom_id res chain seq x y z
N MET A 1 -19.49 -19.03 -42.91
CA MET A 1 -20.05 -18.23 -41.80
C MET A 1 -19.75 -18.95 -40.50
N ARG A 2 -19.03 -18.27 -39.59
CA ARG A 2 -18.95 -18.49 -38.13
C ARG A 2 -18.37 -19.83 -37.64
N LEU A 3 -17.58 -19.91 -36.58
CA LEU A 3 -16.89 -18.98 -35.68
C LEU A 3 -15.72 -19.79 -35.13
N ASP A 4 -14.53 -19.21 -35.08
CA ASP A 4 -13.31 -19.84 -34.58
C ASP A 4 -13.49 -20.22 -33.11
N ALA A 5 -13.56 -21.52 -32.82
CA ALA A 5 -13.88 -22.03 -31.48
C ALA A 5 -12.64 -22.44 -30.67
N ASP A 6 -11.42 -22.12 -31.11
CA ASP A 6 -10.17 -22.57 -30.45
C ASP A 6 -9.20 -21.42 -30.09
N ALA A 7 -9.68 -20.18 -30.00
CA ALA A 7 -8.88 -19.09 -29.42
C ALA A 7 -8.93 -19.13 -27.88
N GLY A 8 -8.55 -20.27 -27.29
CA GLY A 8 -8.27 -20.34 -25.86
C GLY A 8 -7.02 -19.53 -25.55
N ILE A 9 -7.05 -18.68 -24.52
CA ILE A 9 -5.85 -17.95 -24.08
C ILE A 9 -4.80 -18.99 -23.66
N GLU A 10 -3.62 -18.91 -24.28
CA GLU A 10 -2.48 -19.78 -23.97
C GLU A 10 -2.12 -19.70 -22.47
N PRO A 11 -1.98 -20.82 -21.74
CA PRO A 11 -1.70 -20.82 -20.30
C PRO A 11 -0.40 -20.08 -19.91
N ALA A 12 0.61 -20.07 -20.78
CA ALA A 12 1.84 -19.29 -20.59
C ALA A 12 1.58 -17.77 -20.67
N VAL A 13 0.64 -17.36 -21.53
CA VAL A 13 0.18 -15.97 -21.64
C VAL A 13 -0.64 -15.58 -20.40
N LEU A 14 -1.41 -16.50 -19.82
CA LEU A 14 -2.10 -16.30 -18.54
C LEU A 14 -1.14 -16.17 -17.35
N LEU A 15 -0.04 -16.93 -17.33
CA LEU A 15 1.02 -16.81 -16.33
C LEU A 15 1.91 -15.57 -16.55
N GLU A 16 2.06 -15.08 -17.78
CA GLU A 16 2.63 -13.74 -18.02
C GLU A 16 1.69 -12.63 -17.55
N ILE A 17 0.37 -12.81 -17.68
CA ILE A 17 -0.65 -11.78 -17.36
C ILE A 17 -1.01 -11.76 -15.86
N LEU A 18 -1.00 -12.90 -15.17
CA LEU A 18 -1.35 -13.06 -13.75
C LEU A 18 -0.18 -13.53 -12.87
N GLY A 19 1.02 -13.71 -13.43
CA GLY A 19 2.15 -14.34 -12.72
C GLY A 19 2.78 -13.51 -11.61
N GLN A 20 2.43 -12.23 -11.50
CA GLN A 20 2.74 -11.45 -10.30
C GLN A 20 1.56 -11.60 -9.34
N ALA A 21 1.85 -12.04 -8.11
CA ALA A 21 0.81 -12.20 -7.09
C ALA A 21 0.04 -10.88 -6.94
N PRO A 22 -1.30 -10.90 -6.97
CA PRO A 22 -2.09 -9.69 -6.85
C PRO A 22 -1.79 -9.02 -5.51
N ILE A 23 -1.57 -7.71 -5.54
CA ILE A 23 -1.46 -6.94 -4.30
C ILE A 23 -2.84 -6.63 -3.80
N VAL A 24 -3.11 -7.17 -2.62
CA VAL A 24 -4.29 -6.85 -1.83
C VAL A 24 -3.90 -5.80 -0.81
N PHE A 25 -4.74 -4.78 -0.65
CA PHE A 25 -4.57 -3.75 0.37
C PHE A 25 -5.88 -3.51 1.11
N HIS A 26 -5.80 -3.07 2.36
CA HIS A 26 -7.00 -2.81 3.15
C HIS A 26 -7.63 -1.48 2.75
N ARG A 27 -8.91 -1.53 2.34
CA ARG A 27 -9.66 -0.34 1.92
C ARG A 27 -9.74 0.75 3.01
N ILE A 28 -9.70 0.39 4.28
CA ILE A 28 -9.67 1.35 5.39
C ILE A 28 -8.50 2.35 5.27
N PHE A 29 -7.36 1.93 4.71
CA PHE A 29 -6.25 2.85 4.50
C PHE A 29 -6.54 3.88 3.41
N VAL A 30 -7.48 3.64 2.50
CA VAL A 30 -7.95 4.67 1.57
C VAL A 30 -8.73 5.73 2.31
N ASP A 31 -9.53 5.36 3.31
CA ASP A 31 -10.28 6.31 4.10
C ASP A 31 -9.37 7.15 5.01
N ILE A 32 -8.36 6.51 5.63
CA ILE A 32 -7.36 7.18 6.47
C ILE A 32 -6.49 8.10 5.63
N THR A 33 -5.94 7.58 4.52
CA THR A 33 -4.98 8.34 3.73
C THR A 33 -5.69 9.29 2.78
N GLY A 34 -6.90 9.00 2.32
CA GLY A 34 -7.58 9.68 1.21
C GLY A 34 -6.94 9.43 -0.16
N SER A 35 -6.15 8.36 -0.33
CA SER A 35 -5.51 8.02 -1.61
C SER A 35 -5.28 6.52 -1.76
N VAL A 36 -5.68 5.97 -2.91
CA VAL A 36 -5.43 4.55 -3.26
C VAL A 36 -3.93 4.24 -3.33
N THR A 37 -3.12 5.13 -3.92
CA THR A 37 -1.67 4.89 -4.04
C THR A 37 -0.97 4.96 -2.69
N ALA A 38 -1.41 5.84 -1.79
CA ALA A 38 -0.87 5.90 -0.42
C ALA A 38 -1.28 4.69 0.42
N ALA A 39 -2.53 4.24 0.28
CA ALA A 39 -3.05 3.05 0.93
C ALA A 39 -2.33 1.77 0.48
N LEU A 40 -2.08 1.62 -0.82
CA LEU A 40 -1.33 0.50 -1.38
C LEU A 40 0.11 0.52 -0.87
N TRP A 41 0.78 1.67 -0.96
CA TRP A 41 2.16 1.82 -0.48
C TRP A 41 2.28 1.44 1.01
N LEU A 42 1.36 1.94 1.84
CA LEU A 42 1.33 1.63 3.27
C LEU A 42 1.10 0.14 3.54
N SER A 43 0.16 -0.49 2.82
CA SER A 43 -0.11 -1.93 2.99
C SER A 43 1.10 -2.78 2.65
N TYR A 44 1.77 -2.46 1.54
CA TYR A 44 2.97 -3.18 1.15
C TYR A 44 4.15 -2.93 2.11
N ALA A 45 4.27 -1.71 2.67
CA ALA A 45 5.27 -1.42 3.70
C ALA A 45 5.09 -2.31 4.95
N LEU A 46 3.85 -2.46 5.42
CA LEU A 46 3.51 -3.31 6.57
C LEU A 46 3.78 -4.79 6.27
N TYR A 47 3.37 -5.26 5.10
CA TYR A 47 3.69 -6.61 4.62
C TYR A 47 5.21 -6.87 4.63
N ALA A 48 5.99 -5.93 4.09
CA ALA A 48 7.45 -6.06 4.01
C ALA A 48 8.16 -5.95 5.37
N LEU A 49 7.50 -5.39 6.40
CA LEU A 49 7.97 -5.41 7.80
C LEU A 49 7.69 -6.78 8.44
N GLU A 50 6.49 -7.31 8.23
CA GLU A 50 6.05 -8.62 8.73
C GLU A 50 6.92 -9.75 8.15
N GLU A 51 7.16 -9.76 6.83
CA GLU A 51 8.03 -10.75 6.18
C GLU A 51 9.44 -10.81 6.78
N ARG A 52 9.96 -9.67 7.23
CA ARG A 52 11.29 -9.58 7.84
C ARG A 52 11.31 -10.04 9.30
N ARG A 53 10.15 -10.36 9.89
CA ARG A 53 9.97 -10.57 11.34
C ARG A 53 10.57 -9.41 12.15
N ALA A 54 10.54 -8.21 11.57
CA ALA A 54 10.97 -7.03 12.26
C ALA A 54 9.87 -6.65 13.27
N GLY A 55 10.28 -6.13 14.43
CA GLY A 55 9.31 -5.61 15.39
C GLY A 55 8.52 -4.43 14.81
N ASP A 56 7.40 -4.11 15.45
CA ASP A 56 6.66 -2.87 15.18
C ASP A 56 7.64 -1.67 15.24
N ASP A 57 7.47 -0.72 14.32
CA ASP A 57 8.30 0.50 14.25
C ASP A 57 9.78 0.29 13.83
N ALA A 58 10.10 -0.85 13.20
CA ALA A 58 11.44 -1.10 12.67
C ALA A 58 11.75 -0.28 11.39
N TRP A 59 13.03 0.09 11.24
CA TRP A 59 13.55 0.68 10.02
C TRP A 59 13.84 -0.39 8.97
N PHE A 60 13.48 -0.13 7.71
CA PHE A 60 13.84 -0.99 6.59
C PHE A 60 14.27 -0.19 5.35
N SER A 61 15.20 -0.75 4.58
CA SER A 61 15.66 -0.16 3.33
C SER A 61 14.99 -0.81 2.14
N LYS A 62 14.61 0.00 1.14
CA LYS A 62 14.13 -0.51 -0.16
C LYS A 62 14.32 0.54 -1.25
N SER A 63 14.86 0.13 -2.39
CA SER A 63 15.06 1.01 -3.55
C SER A 63 13.75 1.30 -4.28
N GLN A 64 13.73 2.39 -5.06
CA GLN A 64 12.56 2.77 -5.85
C GLN A 64 12.21 1.72 -6.91
N ASP A 65 13.22 1.07 -7.49
CA ASP A 65 13.03 0.03 -8.50
C ASP A 65 12.46 -1.25 -7.89
N GLU A 66 12.89 -1.63 -6.67
CA GLU A 66 12.25 -2.72 -5.93
C GLU A 66 10.80 -2.39 -5.62
N TRP A 67 10.51 -1.17 -5.13
CA TRP A 67 9.13 -0.73 -4.93
C TRP A 67 8.29 -0.81 -6.21
N GLN A 68 8.84 -0.39 -7.35
CA GLN A 68 8.11 -0.42 -8.61
C GLN A 68 7.87 -1.85 -9.10
N ARG A 69 8.87 -2.74 -8.98
CA ARG A 69 8.70 -4.16 -9.31
C ARG A 69 7.62 -4.81 -8.47
N ASP A 70 7.64 -4.54 -7.17
CA ASP A 70 6.75 -5.24 -6.25
C ASP A 70 5.34 -4.67 -6.24
N THR A 71 5.19 -3.36 -6.47
CA THR A 71 3.90 -2.66 -6.35
C THR A 71 3.28 -2.18 -7.65
N GLY A 72 4.05 -2.15 -8.74
CA GLY A 72 3.65 -1.48 -9.98
C GLY A 72 3.64 0.05 -9.89
N LEU A 73 3.82 0.66 -8.71
CA LEU A 73 3.80 2.11 -8.55
C LEU A 73 5.01 2.75 -9.23
N THR A 74 4.76 3.70 -10.12
CA THR A 74 5.80 4.52 -10.74
C THR A 74 6.53 5.37 -9.70
N ARG A 75 7.74 5.80 -10.01
CA ARG A 75 8.51 6.70 -9.13
C ARG A 75 7.70 7.91 -8.64
N ARG A 76 6.93 8.57 -9.50
CA ARG A 76 6.09 9.73 -9.13
C ARG A 76 4.96 9.35 -8.19
N GLU A 77 4.30 8.22 -8.42
CA GLU A 77 3.25 7.71 -7.53
C GLU A 77 3.82 7.36 -6.16
N GLN A 78 4.98 6.70 -6.12
CA GLN A 78 5.67 6.41 -4.86
C GLN A 78 6.03 7.70 -4.11
N GLU A 79 6.61 8.71 -4.78
CA GLU A 79 6.94 10.00 -4.16
C GLU A 79 5.70 10.72 -3.62
N THR A 80 4.59 10.70 -4.37
CA THR A 80 3.32 11.32 -3.97
C THR A 80 2.70 10.59 -2.78
N ALA A 81 2.67 9.25 -2.81
CA ALA A 81 2.22 8.41 -1.70
C ALA A 81 3.04 8.70 -0.44
N ARG A 82 4.38 8.68 -0.51
CA ARG A 82 5.25 8.96 0.62
C ARG A 82 5.11 10.38 1.16
N LYS A 83 4.94 11.39 0.29
CA LYS A 83 4.66 12.77 0.73
C LYS A 83 3.38 12.82 1.57
N ARG A 84 2.35 12.09 1.16
CA ARG A 84 1.06 12.05 1.85
C ARG A 84 1.15 11.32 3.18
N LEU A 85 1.82 10.16 3.22
CA LEU A 85 2.02 9.39 4.45
C LEU A 85 2.85 10.17 5.48
N ARG A 86 3.89 10.90 5.04
CA ARG A 86 4.65 11.81 5.92
C ARG A 86 3.79 12.94 6.48
N ALA A 87 2.90 13.52 5.68
CA ALA A 87 1.98 14.57 6.13
C ALA A 87 0.96 14.08 7.17
N LEU A 88 0.69 12.78 7.20
CA LEU A 88 -0.15 12.11 8.21
C LEU A 88 0.67 11.59 9.40
N GLU A 89 1.98 11.81 9.40
CA GLU A 89 2.92 11.31 10.42
C GLU A 89 2.97 9.77 10.48
N LEU A 90 2.58 9.09 9.39
CA LEU A 90 2.57 7.63 9.30
C LEU A 90 3.90 7.05 8.79
N LEU A 91 4.72 7.88 8.16
CA LEU A 91 5.95 7.47 7.52
C LEU A 91 7.07 8.43 7.90
N GLU A 92 8.22 7.87 8.26
CA GLU A 92 9.49 8.58 8.27
C GLU A 92 10.42 8.04 7.18
N GLU A 93 11.20 8.92 6.58
CA GLU A 93 12.21 8.56 5.58
C GLU A 93 13.59 9.10 5.97
N ARG A 94 14.63 8.27 5.80
CA ARG A 94 16.04 8.65 5.96
C ARG A 94 16.78 8.43 4.65
N ARG A 95 17.65 9.38 4.29
CA ARG A 95 18.53 9.32 3.12
C ARG A 95 19.95 9.02 3.57
N GLY A 96 20.50 7.90 3.11
CA GLY A 96 21.93 7.63 3.19
C GLY A 96 22.64 8.16 1.94
N MET A 97 23.93 8.48 2.07
CA MET A 97 24.72 9.10 0.99
C MET A 97 24.88 8.18 -0.24
N ASN A 98 24.95 6.87 -0.05
CA ASN A 98 25.07 5.84 -1.11
C ASN A 98 24.21 4.60 -0.81
N LEU A 99 23.09 4.78 -0.10
CA LEU A 99 22.23 3.68 0.32
C LEU A 99 20.79 3.93 -0.16
N PRO A 100 20.01 2.86 -0.40
CA PRO A 100 18.58 3.01 -0.63
C PRO A 100 17.91 3.79 0.50
N LEU A 101 16.77 4.40 0.20
CA LEU A 101 15.96 5.07 1.20
C LEU A 101 15.59 4.08 2.32
N THR A 102 15.73 4.56 3.55
CA THR A 102 15.28 3.86 4.75
C THR A 102 13.94 4.42 5.17
N PHE A 103 13.02 3.55 5.56
CA PHE A 103 11.65 3.88 5.93
C PHE A 103 11.33 3.32 7.31
N ARG A 104 10.48 4.04 8.04
CA ARG A 104 9.84 3.57 9.27
C ARG A 104 8.36 3.92 9.22
N VAL A 105 7.50 2.95 9.52
CA VAL A 105 6.06 3.16 9.64
C VAL A 105 5.72 3.30 11.11
N ASP A 106 5.05 4.39 11.48
CA ASP A 106 4.58 4.60 12.85
C ASP A 106 3.26 3.84 13.06
N CYS A 107 3.37 2.63 13.62
CA CYS A 107 2.22 1.75 13.88
C CYS A 107 1.29 2.30 14.97
N LEU A 108 1.82 3.05 15.95
CA LEU A 108 1.00 3.66 17.01
C LEU A 108 0.15 4.79 16.43
N ARG A 109 0.73 5.62 15.56
CA ARG A 109 0.00 6.64 14.82
C ARG A 109 -1.08 6.03 13.93
N LEU A 110 -0.76 4.93 13.24
CA LEU A 110 -1.73 4.21 12.42
C LEU A 110 -2.91 3.69 13.24
N LEU A 111 -2.65 3.07 14.39
CA LEU A 111 -3.69 2.59 15.30
C LEU A 111 -4.60 3.73 15.76
N ALA A 112 -4.03 4.86 16.19
CA ALA A 112 -4.80 6.03 16.61
C ALA A 112 -5.71 6.58 15.49
N LEU A 113 -5.26 6.58 14.24
CA LEU A 113 -6.07 7.00 13.10
C LEU A 113 -7.21 6.02 12.80
N ILE A 114 -6.96 4.70 12.93
CA ILE A 114 -7.99 3.67 12.78
C ILE A 114 -9.07 3.84 13.87
N GLU A 115 -8.68 4.03 15.12
CA GLU A 115 -9.60 4.24 16.24
C GLU A 115 -10.45 5.50 16.03
N ALA A 116 -9.82 6.62 15.68
CA ALA A 116 -10.52 7.87 15.39
C ALA A 116 -11.56 7.70 14.27
N GLN A 117 -11.21 6.95 13.22
CA GLN A 117 -12.14 6.65 12.14
C GLN A 117 -13.29 5.74 12.58
N ALA A 118 -13.03 4.72 13.39
CA ALA A 118 -14.08 3.85 13.94
C ALA A 118 -15.11 4.67 14.73
N HIS A 119 -14.67 5.61 15.56
CA HIS A 119 -15.54 6.51 16.31
C HIS A 119 -16.31 7.51 15.42
N GLY A 120 -15.68 8.04 14.37
CA GLY A 120 -16.33 8.92 13.39
C GLY A 120 -17.43 8.23 12.56
N VAL A 121 -17.22 6.95 12.21
CA VAL A 121 -18.20 6.12 11.48
C VAL A 121 -19.41 5.77 12.37
N HIS A 122 -19.22 5.57 13.68
CA HIS A 122 -20.31 5.27 14.62
C HIS A 122 -21.12 6.52 15.02
N GLY A 123 -20.52 7.71 14.98
CA GLY A 123 -21.22 8.98 15.25
C GLY A 123 -22.22 9.39 14.15
N SER A 124 -21.93 9.09 12.88
CA SER A 124 -22.78 9.51 11.76
C SER A 124 -24.02 8.62 11.52
N LYS A 125 -23.98 7.34 11.93
CA LYS A 125 -25.14 6.43 11.80
C LYS A 125 -26.31 6.75 12.74
N SER A 126 -26.12 7.60 13.75
CA SER A 126 -27.17 7.95 14.72
C SER A 126 -28.02 9.17 14.30
N MET A 127 -27.69 9.83 13.19
CA MET A 127 -28.36 11.09 12.78
C MET A 127 -29.18 11.00 11.49
N VAL A 128 -29.17 9.86 10.80
CA VAL A 128 -30.08 9.55 9.68
C VAL A 128 -31.09 8.51 10.17
N GLY A 129 -32.00 8.97 11.03
CA GLY A 129 -32.98 8.11 11.69
C GLY A 129 -33.90 8.91 12.59
N ARG A 130 -34.37 10.07 12.13
CA ARG A 130 -35.57 10.76 12.63
C ARG A 130 -36.25 11.46 11.46
#